data_AF-A0AAW9EC69-F1
#
_entry.id   AF-A0AAW9EC69-F1
#
_cell.length_a   1.000
_cell.length_b   1.000
_cell.length_c   1.000
_cell.angle_alpha   90.00
_cell.angle_beta   90.00
_cell.angle_gamma   90.00
#
_symmetry.space_group_name_H-M   'P 1'
#
loop_
_entity.id
_entity.type
_entity.pdbx_description
1 polymer ?
#
loop_
_entity_poly.entity_id
_entity_poly.type
_entity_poly.pdbx_seq_one_letter_code
_entity_poly.pdbx_strand_id
1 'polypeptide(L)'
;VPHFIALNAASPWFDSTDSRFACSRLNRFSSYPDNGPMPWVADWQGFRRLFRQLSYTSMIDSMKDLHWDIRPSPQFGTVEVRVMDTPLT
;
A
#
# COMPACT_ATOMS: atom_id res chain seq x y z
N VAL A 1 -4.98 10.25 1.78
CA VAL A 1 -3.75 9.68 1.17
C VAL A 1 -2.85 10.76 0.58
N PRO A 2 -3.27 11.63 -0.36
CA PRO A 2 -2.37 12.58 -1.01
C PRO A 2 -1.61 13.51 -0.04
N HIS A 3 -2.30 14.00 1.00
CA HIS A 3 -1.67 14.84 2.04
C HIS A 3 -0.54 14.13 2.79
N PHE A 4 -0.71 12.85 3.15
CA PHE A 4 0.33 12.08 3.83
C PHE A 4 1.57 11.92 2.96
N ILE A 5 1.36 11.68 1.66
CA ILE A 5 2.44 11.56 0.67
C ILE A 5 3.17 12.89 0.54
N ALA A 6 2.44 13.99 0.34
CA ALA A 6 3.03 15.31 0.14
C ALA A 6 3.86 15.78 1.34
N LEU A 7 3.36 15.54 2.57
CA LEU A 7 4.04 15.97 3.80
C LEU A 7 5.26 15.11 4.17
N ASN A 8 5.33 13.86 3.69
CA ASN A 8 6.40 12.91 4.02
C ASN A 8 7.19 12.48 2.80
N ALA A 9 7.25 13.30 1.75
CA ALA A 9 8.02 12.98 0.55
C ALA A 9 9.52 13.09 0.84
N ALA A 10 10.25 11.97 0.78
CA ALA A 10 11.67 11.91 1.13
C ALA A 10 12.49 11.00 0.20
N SER A 11 11.96 10.70 -1.00
CA SER A 11 12.60 9.80 -1.97
C SER A 11 12.74 10.40 -3.38
N PRO A 12 13.44 11.53 -3.56
CA PRO A 12 13.59 12.13 -4.89
C PRO A 12 14.58 11.41 -5.82
N TRP A 13 15.55 10.69 -5.24
CA TRP A 13 16.55 9.92 -5.99
C TRP A 13 16.18 8.44 -6.07
N PHE A 14 16.41 7.83 -7.22
CA PHE A 14 16.21 6.40 -7.46
C PHE A 14 17.38 5.87 -8.32
N ASP A 15 18.05 4.80 -7.88
CA ASP A 15 19.23 4.24 -8.54
C ASP A 15 20.27 5.30 -8.97
N SER A 16 20.63 6.17 -8.02
CA SER A 16 21.57 7.28 -8.20
C SER A 16 21.18 8.32 -9.26
N THR A 17 19.93 8.29 -9.71
CA THR A 17 19.39 9.20 -10.72
C THR A 17 18.23 10.01 -10.13
N ASP A 18 18.13 11.28 -10.51
CA ASP A 18 16.98 12.12 -10.15
C ASP A 18 15.72 11.57 -10.84
N SER A 19 14.77 11.11 -10.04
CA SER A 19 13.51 10.53 -10.52
C SER A 19 12.51 11.58 -11.03
N ARG A 20 12.74 12.86 -10.71
CA ARG A 20 11.81 13.99 -10.89
C ARG A 20 10.51 13.91 -10.07
N PHE A 21 10.35 12.90 -9.21
CA PHE A 21 9.26 12.83 -8.24
C PHE A 21 9.75 13.32 -6.88
N ALA A 22 8.87 13.95 -6.09
CA ALA A 22 9.17 14.21 -4.68
C ALA A 22 9.16 12.91 -3.85
N CYS A 23 8.27 11.99 -4.19
CA CYS A 23 8.14 10.67 -3.58
C CYS A 23 8.13 9.61 -4.68
N SER A 24 9.29 9.03 -4.99
CA SER A 24 9.41 7.97 -6.01
C SER A 24 9.06 6.58 -5.46
N ARG A 25 9.14 6.39 -4.14
CA ARG A 25 8.92 5.08 -3.47
C ARG A 25 7.59 4.44 -3.84
N LEU A 26 6.52 5.24 -3.93
CA LEU A 26 5.16 4.75 -4.23
C LEU A 26 5.06 4.08 -5.60
N ASN A 27 5.84 4.54 -6.58
CA ASN A 27 5.82 4.01 -7.93
C ASN A 27 6.51 2.64 -8.03
N ARG A 28 7.28 2.21 -7.01
CA ARG A 28 7.98 0.92 -7.04
C ARG A 28 7.05 -0.28 -7.17
N PHE A 29 5.85 -0.19 -6.61
CA PHE A 29 4.86 -1.27 -6.65
C PHE A 29 3.85 -1.14 -7.79
N SER A 30 4.02 -0.17 -8.70
CA SER A 30 3.02 0.10 -9.75
C SER A 30 2.76 -1.06 -10.71
N SER A 31 3.69 -2.01 -10.81
CA SER A 31 3.54 -3.23 -11.62
C SER A 31 2.69 -4.31 -10.95
N TYR A 32 2.43 -4.22 -9.65
CA TYR A 32 1.65 -5.20 -8.91
C TYR A 32 0.15 -4.91 -9.06
N PRO A 33 -0.68 -5.94 -9.31
CA PRO A 33 -2.12 -5.77 -9.54
C PRO A 33 -2.89 -5.31 -8.29
N ASP A 34 -2.28 -5.48 -7.11
CA ASP A 34 -2.82 -5.14 -5.80
C ASP A 34 -2.22 -3.85 -5.22
N ASN A 35 -1.53 -3.03 -6.03
CA ASN A 35 -1.02 -1.73 -5.61
C ASN A 35 -2.12 -0.65 -5.58
N GLY A 36 -1.96 0.33 -4.70
CA GLY A 36 -2.83 1.51 -4.62
C GLY A 36 -4.03 1.31 -3.67
N PRO A 37 -5.20 1.91 -3.95
CA PRO A 37 -6.33 1.86 -3.03
C PRO A 37 -6.93 0.45 -2.98
N MET A 38 -7.27 0.01 -1.76
CA MET A 38 -8.04 -1.21 -1.56
C MET A 38 -9.38 -1.13 -2.33
N PRO A 39 -9.83 -2.22 -2.99
CA PRO A 39 -11.16 -2.29 -3.57
C PRO A 39 -12.24 -1.95 -2.54
N TRP A 40 -13.28 -1.25 -2.99
CA TRP A 40 -14.35 -0.80 -2.11
C TRP A 40 -15.12 -1.98 -1.50
N VAL A 41 -15.35 -1.91 -0.19
CA VAL A 41 -16.22 -2.81 0.56
C VAL A 41 -17.03 -1.99 1.57
N ALA A 42 -18.31 -2.35 1.75
CA ALA A 42 -19.21 -1.60 2.63
C ALA A 42 -19.03 -1.94 4.12
N ASP A 43 -18.58 -3.15 4.42
CA ASP A 43 -18.50 -3.67 5.78
C ASP A 43 -17.39 -4.73 5.92
N TRP A 44 -17.17 -5.17 7.16
CA TRP A 44 -16.17 -6.18 7.49
C TRP A 44 -16.46 -7.55 6.87
N GLN A 45 -17.74 -7.89 6.67
CA GLN A 45 -18.09 -9.16 6.04
C GLN A 45 -17.73 -9.14 4.54
N GLY A 46 -17.95 -8.00 3.88
CA GLY A 46 -17.48 -7.70 2.53
C GLY A 46 -15.97 -7.77 2.42
N PHE A 47 -15.25 -7.19 3.38
CA PHE A 47 -13.81 -7.32 3.46
C PHE A 47 -13.35 -8.78 3.56
N ARG A 48 -13.97 -9.59 4.44
CA ARG A 48 -13.65 -11.02 4.56
C ARG A 48 -13.91 -11.81 3.27
N ARG A 49 -14.97 -11.46 2.53
CA ARG A 49 -15.25 -12.06 1.20
C ARG A 49 -14.18 -11.67 0.19
N LEU A 50 -13.83 -10.38 0.11
CA LEU A 50 -12.78 -9.86 -0.77
C LEU A 50 -11.44 -10.55 -0.47
N PHE A 51 -11.04 -10.62 0.80
CA PHE A 51 -9.79 -11.29 1.19
C PHE A 51 -9.79 -12.77 0.80
N ARG A 52 -10.91 -13.48 1.02
CA ARG A 52 -11.04 -14.88 0.58
C ARG A 52 -10.92 -15.02 -0.94
N GLN A 53 -11.50 -14.10 -1.71
CA GLN A 53 -11.38 -14.09 -3.17
C GLN A 53 -9.92 -13.89 -3.61
N LEU A 54 -9.21 -12.96 -2.98
CA LEU A 54 -7.80 -12.70 -3.25
C LEU A 54 -6.91 -13.88 -2.86
N SER A 55 -7.21 -14.60 -1.78
CA SER A 55 -6.46 -15.80 -1.39
C SER A 55 -6.62 -16.99 -2.35
N TYR A 56 -7.58 -16.96 -3.28
CA TYR A 56 -7.65 -17.94 -4.35
C TYR A 56 -6.67 -17.63 -5.50
N THR A 57 -6.10 -16.44 -5.52
CA THR A 57 -4.99 -16.13 -6.43
C THR A 57 -3.72 -16.73 -5.84
N SER A 58 -2.90 -17.38 -6.65
CA SER A 58 -1.62 -17.98 -6.21
C SER A 58 -0.55 -16.94 -5.85
N MET A 59 -0.93 -15.67 -5.69
CA MET A 59 -0.04 -14.55 -5.39
C MET A 59 -0.18 -14.05 -3.95
N ILE A 60 -1.25 -14.39 -3.24
CA ILE A 60 -1.60 -13.81 -1.94
C ILE A 60 -1.91 -14.95 -0.96
N ASP A 61 -0.95 -15.29 -0.11
CA ASP A 61 -1.14 -16.28 0.96
C ASP A 61 -1.52 -15.60 2.28
N SER A 62 -1.14 -14.34 2.46
CA SER A 62 -1.33 -13.57 3.67
C SER A 62 -1.76 -12.13 3.40
N MET A 63 -2.36 -11.50 4.40
CA MET A 63 -2.61 -10.06 4.40
C MET A 63 -1.31 -9.26 4.17
N LYS A 64 -0.17 -9.82 4.56
CA LYS A 64 1.15 -9.19 4.41
C LYS A 64 1.55 -8.98 2.96
N ASP A 65 1.04 -9.80 2.04
CA ASP A 65 1.40 -9.80 0.61
C ASP A 65 0.68 -8.71 -0.18
N LEU A 66 -0.31 -8.04 0.43
CA LEU A 66 -1.08 -6.98 -0.19
C LEU A 66 -0.34 -5.64 -0.14
N HIS A 67 -0.18 -5.02 -1.31
CA HIS A 67 0.51 -3.75 -1.54
C HIS A 67 -0.41 -2.51 -1.50
N TRP A 68 -1.56 -2.61 -0.82
CA TRP A 68 -2.48 -1.48 -0.68
C TRP A 68 -1.90 -0.31 0.12
N ASP A 69 -2.28 0.90 -0.27
CA ASP A 69 -1.95 2.16 0.40
C ASP A 69 -2.34 2.16 1.88
N ILE A 70 -3.53 1.64 2.17
CA ILE A 70 -4.10 1.51 3.51
C ILE A 70 -4.66 0.09 3.63
N ARG A 71 -4.27 -0.63 4.68
CA ARG A 71 -4.59 -2.05 4.84
C ARG A 71 -5.09 -2.39 6.24
N PRO A 72 -6.23 -3.07 6.38
CA PRO A 72 -6.66 -3.64 7.66
C PRO A 72 -5.77 -4.82 8.08
N SER A 73 -5.48 -4.92 9.38
CA SER A 73 -4.66 -5.99 9.96
C SER A 73 -5.44 -6.72 11.07
N PRO A 74 -6.21 -7.77 10.72
CA PRO A 74 -7.06 -8.47 11.69
C PRO A 74 -6.28 -9.09 12.84
N GLN A 75 -5.03 -9.53 12.59
CA GLN A 75 -4.17 -10.14 13.59
C GLN A 75 -3.80 -9.17 14.72
N PHE A 76 -3.67 -7.88 14.41
CA PHE A 76 -3.32 -6.84 15.36
C PHE A 76 -4.50 -5.94 15.73
N GLY A 77 -5.65 -6.06 15.05
CA GLY A 77 -6.80 -5.18 15.24
C GLY A 77 -6.55 -3.75 14.79
N THR A 78 -5.69 -3.53 13.77
CA THR A 78 -5.27 -2.19 13.33
C THR A 78 -5.66 -1.88 11.89
N VAL A 79 -5.58 -0.61 11.54
CA VAL A 79 -5.56 -0.12 10.15
C VAL A 79 -4.19 0.50 9.90
N GLU A 80 -3.46 -0.05 8.94
CA GLU A 80 -2.08 0.34 8.62
C GLU A 80 -2.07 1.33 7.46
N VAL A 81 -1.55 2.54 7.66
CA VAL A 81 -1.31 3.53 6.59
C VAL A 81 0.14 3.39 6.11
N ARG A 82 0.33 3.05 4.83
CA ARG A 82 1.62 2.55 4.30
C ARG A 82 2.18 3.38 3.14
N VAL A 83 1.69 4.61 2.97
CA VAL A 83 2.02 5.47 1.82
C VAL A 83 3.22 6.39 2.04
N MET A 84 3.54 6.73 3.29
CA MET A 84 4.59 7.71 3.62
C MET A 84 5.99 7.13 3.39
N ASP A 85 6.95 7.97 3.01
CA ASP A 85 8.36 7.62 3.11
C ASP A 85 8.82 7.73 4.57
N THR A 86 9.94 7.09 4.90
CA THR A 86 10.61 7.31 6.18
C THR A 86 11.16 8.74 6.21
N PRO A 87 10.85 9.54 7.26
CA PRO A 87 11.44 10.86 7.42
C PRO A 87 12.97 10.81 7.57
N LEU A 88 13.63 11.95 7.34
CA LEU A 88 15.09 12.06 7.46
C LEU A 88 15.60 12.06 8.93
N THR A 89 14.71 12.32 9.90
CA THR A 89 15.02 12.50 11.33
C THR A 89 14.06 11.74 12.20
#